data_AF-A0A969MD13-F1
#
_entry.id   AF-A0A969MD13-F1
#
_cell.length_a   1.000
_cell.length_b   1.000
_cell.length_c   1.000
_cell.angle_alpha   90.00
_cell.angle_beta   90.00
_cell.angle_gamma   90.00
#
_symmetry.space_group_name_H-M   'P 1'
#
loop_
_entity.id
_entity.type
_entity.pdbx_description
1 polymer ?
#
loop_
_entity_poly.entity_id
_entity_poly.type
_entity_poly.pdbx_seq_one_letter_code
_entity_poly.pdbx_strand_id
1 'polypeptide(L)'
;MTLKRIFLFLLTLLAILFSGSSLIGSWKQPQFQSKLELYQTNIVLLATEWQPSENQENLQTAKTTILGAKPLDAALKQYQQARTSTETNLTKAQKQLVQLRETSTESLATPKPESSVSPVTNPSPLVQQKQLQQTINHLQKSLAELDLQIGIIQASQDNSDTAIKTWQQVQKNPSLNPQFRQTSLVLIALWENSPRVLEDAELLIKDNFQGWFRYSALEKIYQIQQDDKSLNNLKFLEQQAAEKALLKLTAIATLPLLGGFIGLALLIFSFGQWIIKGKAALLARNAEEKWTTPWDGETILQVFVVGFFLMGQLVVPLALQLLPIPHPVGNVRLQALYVLLSYTLVASGSLLVLYLSVKQYLPLGEDWFRFRFWDGWLLWGIGGYCAATPIVVIISLVNQQLWQGQGGSNPLLQIVLESQDNLALLLFFSTAAIAAPLFEEFLFRGFLLPSLTRYLPVWGSILLSSFLFAAAHLSLSEILPLTALGIVLGVVYSRTRNLLAPMLLHSLWNSGTLLSLFLLGNSTN
;
A
#
# COMPACT_ATOMS: atom_id res chain seq x y z
N MET A 1 -12.56 -11.17 41.36
CA MET A 1 -11.70 -11.40 40.18
C MET A 1 -10.34 -11.86 40.65
N THR A 2 -9.68 -12.78 39.94
CA THR A 2 -8.29 -13.18 40.25
C THR A 2 -7.31 -12.05 39.87
N LEU A 3 -6.14 -11.99 40.51
CA LEU A 3 -5.10 -10.98 40.21
C LEU A 3 -4.71 -11.01 38.72
N LYS A 4 -4.64 -12.21 38.13
CA LYS A 4 -4.41 -12.43 36.69
C LYS A 4 -5.46 -11.71 35.82
N ARG A 5 -6.75 -11.82 36.16
CA ARG A 5 -7.83 -11.18 35.39
C ARG A 5 -7.78 -9.67 35.47
N ILE A 6 -7.44 -9.11 36.64
CA ILE A 6 -7.27 -7.66 36.82
C ILE A 6 -6.11 -7.16 35.96
N PHE A 7 -4.96 -7.85 36.00
CA PHE A 7 -3.80 -7.49 35.19
C PHE A 7 -4.11 -7.57 33.69
N LEU A 8 -4.75 -8.65 33.23
CA LEU A 8 -5.12 -8.81 31.83
C LEU A 8 -6.14 -7.75 31.38
N PHE A 9 -7.09 -7.38 32.24
CA PHE A 9 -8.04 -6.31 31.96
C PHE A 9 -7.34 -4.96 31.78
N LEU A 10 -6.40 -4.61 32.66
CA LEU A 10 -5.60 -3.38 32.54
C LEU A 10 -4.77 -3.37 31.26
N LEU A 11 -4.13 -4.48 30.91
CA LEU A 11 -3.39 -4.61 29.64
C LEU A 11 -4.32 -4.49 28.43
N THR A 12 -5.53 -5.03 28.51
CA THR A 12 -6.52 -4.93 27.43
C THR A 12 -6.94 -3.48 27.22
N LEU A 13 -7.19 -2.72 28.31
CA LEU A 13 -7.48 -1.29 28.23
C LEU A 13 -6.32 -0.52 27.60
N LEU A 14 -5.08 -0.81 28.01
CA LEU A 14 -3.89 -0.21 27.42
C LEU A 14 -3.78 -0.51 25.92
N ALA A 15 -4.02 -1.76 25.52
CA ALA A 15 -3.99 -2.16 24.12
C ALA A 15 -5.05 -1.43 23.29
N ILE A 16 -6.28 -1.34 23.79
CA ILE A 16 -7.37 -0.60 23.14
C ILE A 16 -7.02 0.88 22.99
N LEU A 17 -6.53 1.52 24.05
CA LEU A 17 -6.14 2.93 24.03
C LEU A 17 -5.02 3.19 23.01
N PHE A 18 -3.99 2.35 23.00
CA PHE A 18 -2.88 2.48 22.06
C PHE A 18 -3.32 2.25 20.61
N SER A 19 -4.01 1.13 20.34
CA SER A 19 -4.51 0.83 18.99
C SER A 19 -5.50 1.88 18.50
N GLY A 20 -6.40 2.35 19.37
CA GLY A 20 -7.33 3.44 19.06
C GLY A 20 -6.61 4.76 18.76
N SER A 21 -5.61 5.12 19.56
CA SER A 21 -4.78 6.30 19.30
C SER A 21 -4.03 6.19 17.96
N SER A 22 -3.46 5.02 17.65
CA SER A 22 -2.77 4.78 16.38
C SER A 22 -3.71 4.86 15.18
N LEU A 23 -4.91 4.29 15.28
CA LEU A 23 -5.95 4.38 14.26
C LEU A 23 -6.38 5.84 14.02
N ILE A 24 -6.61 6.61 15.09
CA ILE A 24 -6.94 8.04 14.98
C ILE A 24 -5.75 8.83 14.41
N GLY A 25 -4.54 8.48 14.80
CA GLY A 25 -3.31 9.06 14.27
C GLY A 25 -3.15 8.86 12.76
N SER A 26 -3.52 7.66 12.26
CA SER A 26 -3.46 7.32 10.84
C SER A 26 -4.30 8.25 9.97
N TRP A 27 -5.44 8.75 10.48
CA TRP A 27 -6.30 9.71 9.77
C TRP A 27 -5.50 10.89 9.22
N LYS A 28 -4.60 11.44 10.05
CA LYS A 28 -3.88 12.66 9.70
C LYS A 28 -2.78 12.43 8.66
N GLN A 29 -2.44 11.17 8.37
CA GLN A 29 -1.41 10.80 7.41
C GLN A 29 -1.96 10.80 5.98
N PRO A 30 -1.19 11.35 5.02
CA PRO A 30 -1.58 11.32 3.61
C PRO A 30 -1.59 9.88 3.10
N GLN A 31 -2.59 9.49 2.29
CA GLN A 31 -2.47 8.26 1.53
C GLN A 31 -1.46 8.46 0.40
N PHE A 32 -0.42 7.62 0.39
CA PHE A 32 0.60 7.60 -0.67
C PHE A 32 0.09 7.00 -1.99
N GLN A 33 -1.20 6.67 -2.08
CA GLN A 33 -1.84 6.09 -3.26
C GLN A 33 -1.64 6.97 -4.51
N SER A 34 -1.54 8.29 -4.35
CA SER A 34 -1.31 9.21 -5.48
C SER A 34 -0.01 8.91 -6.23
N LYS A 35 1.10 8.57 -5.55
CA LYS A 35 2.37 8.25 -6.24
C LYS A 35 2.29 6.94 -7.01
N LEU A 36 1.55 5.96 -6.48
CA LEU A 36 1.33 4.69 -7.16
C LEU A 36 0.47 4.84 -8.41
N GLU A 37 -0.59 5.63 -8.33
CA GLU A 37 -1.43 6.00 -9.47
C GLU A 37 -0.59 6.71 -10.55
N LEU A 38 0.34 7.57 -10.16
CA LEU A 38 1.27 8.20 -11.11
C LEU A 38 2.22 7.20 -11.77
N TYR A 39 2.70 6.16 -11.09
CA TYR A 39 3.48 5.10 -11.75
C TYR A 39 2.68 4.40 -12.85
N GLN A 40 1.40 4.11 -12.60
CA GLN A 40 0.53 3.54 -13.64
C GLN A 40 0.36 4.51 -14.80
N THR A 41 0.14 5.78 -14.51
CA THR A 41 0.00 6.83 -15.52
C THR A 41 1.27 7.01 -16.35
N ASN A 42 2.46 6.87 -15.76
CA ASN A 42 3.72 6.90 -16.51
C ASN A 42 3.83 5.76 -17.52
N ILE A 43 3.37 4.57 -17.15
CA ILE A 43 3.35 3.42 -18.06
C ILE A 43 2.30 3.66 -19.17
N VAL A 44 1.13 4.21 -18.83
CA VAL A 44 0.10 4.57 -19.82
C VAL A 44 0.64 5.58 -20.81
N LEU A 45 1.27 6.66 -20.34
CA LEU A 45 1.90 7.69 -21.17
C LEU A 45 2.92 7.06 -22.13
N LEU A 46 3.84 6.24 -21.61
CA LEU A 46 4.83 5.57 -22.45
C LEU A 46 4.19 4.61 -23.47
N ALA A 47 3.15 3.88 -23.08
CA ALA A 47 2.42 2.98 -23.97
C ALA A 47 1.62 3.72 -25.07
N THR A 48 1.36 5.03 -24.92
CA THR A 48 0.74 5.82 -26.00
C THR A 48 1.64 5.93 -27.22
N GLU A 49 2.96 5.89 -27.04
CA GLU A 49 3.95 6.04 -28.11
C GLU A 49 4.14 4.77 -28.95
N TRP A 50 3.65 3.62 -28.48
CA TRP A 50 3.79 2.36 -29.19
C TRP A 50 3.06 2.37 -30.54
N GLN A 51 3.79 2.23 -31.64
CA GLN A 51 3.20 2.09 -32.98
C GLN A 51 3.24 0.63 -33.47
N PRO A 52 2.12 0.00 -33.87
CA PRO A 52 2.14 -1.34 -34.45
C PRO A 52 2.78 -1.34 -35.84
N SER A 53 3.36 -2.48 -36.21
CA SER A 53 3.78 -2.74 -37.59
C SER A 53 2.56 -2.75 -38.53
N GLU A 54 2.74 -2.36 -39.80
CA GLU A 54 1.69 -2.04 -40.81
C GLU A 54 0.56 -3.09 -41.02
N ASN A 55 0.64 -4.30 -40.43
CA ASN A 55 -0.32 -5.40 -40.62
C ASN A 55 -1.08 -5.82 -39.33
N GLN A 56 -1.28 -4.93 -38.35
CA GLN A 56 -1.82 -5.30 -37.03
C GLN A 56 -3.01 -4.44 -36.54
N GLU A 57 -4.08 -4.39 -37.33
CA GLU A 57 -5.29 -3.59 -37.03
C GLU A 57 -5.98 -3.98 -35.70
N ASN A 58 -5.99 -5.29 -35.37
CA ASN A 58 -6.53 -5.79 -34.10
C ASN A 58 -5.77 -5.28 -32.87
N LEU A 59 -4.46 -5.02 -32.98
CA LEU A 59 -3.66 -4.50 -31.87
C LEU A 59 -3.90 -3.01 -31.61
N GLN A 60 -4.28 -2.22 -32.63
CA GLN A 60 -4.69 -0.82 -32.43
C GLN A 60 -5.99 -0.72 -31.60
N THR A 61 -6.95 -1.60 -31.88
CA THR A 61 -8.21 -1.65 -31.12
C THR A 61 -7.99 -2.11 -29.67
N ALA A 62 -7.09 -3.08 -29.46
CA ALA A 62 -6.69 -3.48 -28.11
C ALA A 62 -5.97 -2.35 -27.35
N LYS A 63 -5.07 -1.61 -28.02
CA LYS A 63 -4.36 -0.46 -27.47
C LYS A 63 -5.33 0.63 -26.98
N THR A 64 -6.29 1.03 -27.80
CA THR A 64 -7.28 2.06 -27.43
C THR A 64 -8.18 1.63 -26.26
N THR A 65 -8.49 0.33 -26.16
CA THR A 65 -9.25 -0.23 -25.03
C THR A 65 -8.44 -0.19 -23.72
N ILE A 66 -7.14 -0.49 -23.78
CA ILE A 66 -6.24 -0.51 -22.60
C ILE A 66 -5.91 0.90 -22.12
N LEU A 67 -5.64 1.84 -23.05
CA LEU A 67 -5.20 3.21 -22.72
C LEU A 67 -6.36 4.17 -22.48
N GLY A 68 -7.57 3.83 -22.94
CA GLY A 68 -8.73 4.72 -22.93
C GLY A 68 -8.73 5.72 -24.08
N ALA A 69 -9.84 6.45 -24.24
CA ALA A 69 -10.07 7.32 -25.40
C ALA A 69 -9.17 8.57 -25.44
N LYS A 70 -8.77 9.11 -24.29
CA LYS A 70 -7.93 10.32 -24.17
C LYS A 70 -6.89 10.16 -23.06
N PRO A 71 -5.80 9.40 -23.31
CA PRO A 71 -4.83 9.05 -22.28
C PRO A 71 -4.08 10.27 -21.72
N LEU A 72 -3.72 11.25 -22.56
CA LEU A 72 -3.04 12.49 -22.13
C LEU A 72 -3.93 13.36 -21.23
N ASP A 73 -5.23 13.52 -21.55
CA ASP A 73 -6.18 14.27 -20.71
C ASP A 73 -6.35 13.57 -19.34
N ALA A 74 -6.46 12.25 -19.34
CA ALA A 74 -6.57 11.45 -18.13
C ALA A 74 -5.30 11.57 -17.27
N ALA A 75 -4.12 11.48 -17.90
CA ALA A 75 -2.84 11.66 -17.23
C ALA A 75 -2.71 13.06 -16.62
N LEU A 76 -3.01 14.12 -17.38
CA LEU A 76 -2.98 15.50 -16.89
C LEU A 76 -3.88 15.67 -15.66
N LYS A 77 -5.11 15.12 -15.70
CA LYS A 77 -6.03 15.17 -14.56
C LYS A 77 -5.46 14.48 -13.32
N GLN A 78 -4.88 13.29 -13.46
CA GLN A 78 -4.28 12.57 -12.32
C GLN A 78 -3.08 13.33 -11.74
N TYR A 79 -2.22 13.87 -12.61
CA TYR A 79 -1.10 14.70 -12.22
C TYR A 79 -1.54 15.97 -11.46
N GLN A 80 -2.59 16.65 -11.93
CA GLN A 80 -3.17 17.81 -11.24
C GLN A 80 -3.79 17.44 -9.89
N GLN A 81 -4.44 16.28 -9.79
CA GLN A 81 -4.97 15.77 -8.51
C GLN A 81 -3.85 15.48 -7.51
N ALA A 82 -2.79 14.81 -7.94
CA ALA A 82 -1.61 14.55 -7.12
C ALA A 82 -0.97 15.85 -6.65
N ARG A 83 -0.79 16.82 -7.54
CA ARG A 83 -0.29 18.17 -7.22
C ARG A 83 -1.14 18.87 -6.16
N THR A 84 -2.46 18.88 -6.34
CA THR A 84 -3.41 19.50 -5.40
C THR A 84 -3.35 18.85 -4.01
N SER A 85 -3.24 17.51 -3.96
CA SER A 85 -3.06 16.77 -2.72
C SER A 85 -1.73 17.13 -2.04
N THR A 86 -0.62 17.16 -2.78
CA THR A 86 0.70 17.56 -2.29
C THR A 86 0.70 18.99 -1.75
N GLU A 87 0.06 19.93 -2.45
CA GLU A 87 -0.07 21.33 -2.04
C GLU A 87 -0.91 21.49 -0.75
N THR A 88 -2.00 20.72 -0.64
CA THR A 88 -2.83 20.68 0.58
C THR A 88 -2.04 20.15 1.77
N ASN A 89 -1.29 19.06 1.57
CA ASN A 89 -0.44 18.47 2.60
C ASN A 89 0.71 19.40 3.00
N LEU A 90 1.31 20.11 2.04
CA LEU A 90 2.34 21.11 2.30
C LEU A 90 1.81 22.25 3.17
N THR A 91 0.64 22.79 2.82
CA THR A 91 -0.01 23.86 3.58
C THR A 91 -0.33 23.40 5.01
N LYS A 92 -0.82 22.16 5.17
CA LYS A 92 -1.12 21.57 6.48
C LYS A 92 0.15 21.40 7.32
N ALA A 93 1.22 20.86 6.73
CA ALA A 93 2.50 20.68 7.41
C ALA A 93 3.12 22.01 7.84
N GLN A 94 3.05 23.04 6.98
CA GLN A 94 3.49 24.39 7.31
C GLN A 94 2.70 25.00 8.47
N LYS A 95 1.35 24.88 8.46
CA LYS A 95 0.51 25.33 9.58
C LYS A 95 0.85 24.62 10.89
N GLN A 96 1.07 23.31 10.85
CA GLN A 96 1.49 22.53 12.02
C GLN A 96 2.85 22.98 12.56
N LEU A 97 3.79 23.33 11.67
CA LEU A 97 5.12 23.80 12.08
C LEU A 97 5.05 25.17 12.76
N VAL A 98 4.22 26.08 12.25
CA VAL A 98 3.98 27.38 12.86
C VAL A 98 3.37 27.21 14.25
N GLN A 99 2.31 26.39 14.37
CA GLN A 99 1.67 26.11 15.65
C GLN A 99 2.65 25.50 16.68
N LEU A 100 3.46 24.53 16.26
CA LEU A 100 4.49 23.92 17.12
C LEU A 100 5.54 24.93 17.59
N ARG A 101 5.92 25.89 16.73
CA ARG A 101 6.86 26.96 17.11
C ARG A 101 6.23 27.93 18.11
N GLU A 102 4.99 28.33 17.90
CA GLU A 102 4.25 29.22 18.80
C GLU A 102 4.08 28.59 20.20
N THR A 103 3.65 27.32 20.29
CA THR A 103 3.48 26.62 21.57
C THR A 103 4.81 26.42 22.32
N SER A 104 5.92 26.20 21.61
CA SER A 104 7.24 26.12 22.23
C SER A 104 7.75 27.46 22.76
N THR A 105 7.25 28.59 22.23
CA THR A 105 7.65 29.94 22.66
C THR A 105 6.91 30.37 23.93
N GLU A 106 5.63 29.99 24.08
CA GLU A 106 4.83 30.25 25.29
C GLU A 106 5.36 29.47 26.51
N SER A 107 5.86 28.24 26.33
CA SER A 107 6.42 27.43 27.42
C SER A 107 7.71 28.01 28.02
N LEU A 108 8.43 28.89 27.30
CA LEU A 108 9.65 29.55 27.78
C LEU A 108 9.35 30.84 28.56
N ALA A 109 8.13 31.39 28.46
CA ALA A 109 7.76 32.67 29.06
C ALA A 109 7.19 32.56 30.49
N THR A 110 6.92 31.35 31.01
CA THR A 110 6.48 31.14 32.40
C THR A 110 7.29 30.02 33.06
N PRO A 111 8.04 30.29 34.15
CA PRO A 111 8.66 29.23 34.92
C PRO A 111 7.58 28.50 35.71
N LYS A 112 7.24 27.26 35.31
CA LYS A 112 6.46 26.35 36.15
C LYS A 112 7.40 25.42 36.93
N PRO A 113 7.12 25.10 38.19
CA PRO A 113 7.97 24.24 39.01
C PRO A 113 8.06 22.83 38.43
N GLU A 114 9.26 22.27 38.44
CA GLU A 114 9.60 20.90 38.06
C GLU A 114 8.73 19.87 38.82
N SER A 115 7.67 19.36 38.19
CA SER A 115 6.99 18.13 38.64
C SER A 115 5.98 17.63 37.60
N SER A 116 6.45 17.21 36.43
CA SER A 116 5.67 16.30 35.59
C SER A 116 6.59 15.52 34.65
N VAL A 117 6.93 14.30 35.04
CA VAL A 117 7.53 13.30 34.16
C VAL A 117 6.54 13.03 33.03
N SER A 118 6.86 13.51 31.83
CA SER A 118 6.08 13.24 30.62
C SER A 118 6.36 11.80 30.14
N PRO A 119 5.38 11.12 29.51
CA PRO A 119 5.57 9.76 29.02
C PRO A 119 6.68 9.72 27.95
N VAL A 120 7.54 8.71 28.03
CA VAL A 120 8.78 8.48 27.24
C VAL A 120 8.54 8.27 25.72
N THR A 121 7.34 8.48 25.21
CA THR A 121 6.96 8.12 23.82
C THR A 121 6.69 9.29 22.88
N ASN A 122 6.66 10.54 23.35
CA ASN A 122 6.55 11.70 22.45
C ASN A 122 7.93 12.28 22.15
N PRO A 123 8.38 12.32 20.87
CA PRO A 123 9.64 12.97 20.52
C PRO A 123 9.63 14.42 21.00
N SER A 124 10.76 14.92 21.48
CA SER A 124 10.92 16.32 21.90
C SER A 124 10.37 17.29 20.83
N PRO A 125 9.77 18.44 21.22
CA PRO A 125 9.26 19.43 20.26
C PRO A 125 10.27 19.81 19.18
N LEU A 126 11.56 19.87 19.51
CA LEU A 126 12.66 20.10 18.56
C LEU A 126 12.80 18.98 17.51
N VAL A 127 12.64 17.72 17.92
CA VAL A 127 12.68 16.57 17.01
C VAL A 127 11.45 16.57 16.09
N GLN A 128 10.27 16.89 16.63
CA GLN A 128 9.04 17.02 15.84
C GLN A 128 9.15 18.15 14.81
N GLN A 129 9.67 19.32 15.21
CA GLN A 129 9.92 20.44 14.29
C GLN A 129 10.89 20.05 13.16
N LYS A 130 11.98 19.32 13.48
CA LYS A 130 12.95 18.86 12.48
C LYS A 130 12.35 17.86 11.50
N GLN A 131 11.57 16.89 11.98
CA GLN A 131 10.85 15.93 11.13
C GLN A 131 9.82 16.62 10.21
N LEU A 132 9.10 17.59 10.75
CA LEU A 132 8.11 18.34 9.99
C LEU A 132 8.76 19.25 8.94
N GLN A 133 9.91 19.85 9.25
CA GLN A 133 10.71 20.60 8.27
C GLN A 133 11.22 19.70 7.14
N GLN A 134 11.70 18.49 7.45
CA GLN A 134 12.09 17.51 6.43
C GLN A 134 10.91 17.12 5.53
N THR A 135 9.73 16.93 6.13
CA THR A 135 8.48 16.64 5.41
C THR A 135 8.11 17.79 4.45
N ILE A 136 8.20 19.04 4.92
CA ILE A 136 7.96 20.23 4.10
C ILE A 136 8.93 20.28 2.91
N ASN A 137 10.22 20.07 3.15
CA ASN A 137 11.22 20.08 2.07
C ASN A 137 10.94 18.98 1.04
N HIS A 138 10.52 17.78 1.48
CA HIS A 138 10.15 16.68 0.58
C HIS A 138 8.89 16.99 -0.24
N LEU A 139 7.87 17.60 0.38
CA LEU A 139 6.64 18.01 -0.31
C LEU A 139 6.91 19.12 -1.32
N GLN A 140 7.76 20.09 -1.00
CA GLN A 140 8.19 21.14 -1.95
C GLN A 140 8.93 20.55 -3.15
N LYS A 141 9.85 19.60 -2.92
CA LYS A 141 10.53 18.86 -3.98
C LYS A 141 9.53 18.13 -4.88
N SER A 142 8.61 17.38 -4.28
CA SER A 142 7.58 16.62 -5.01
C SER A 142 6.68 17.55 -5.84
N LEU A 143 6.32 18.71 -5.31
CA LEU A 143 5.50 19.69 -6.03
C LEU A 143 6.21 20.22 -7.28
N ALA A 144 7.52 20.50 -7.18
CA ALA A 144 8.32 20.93 -8.32
C ALA A 144 8.44 19.84 -9.40
N GLU A 145 8.65 18.58 -9.01
CA GLU A 145 8.68 17.44 -9.93
C GLU A 145 7.35 17.31 -10.69
N LEU A 146 6.23 17.42 -9.97
CA LEU A 146 4.89 17.38 -10.55
C LEU A 146 4.65 18.54 -11.53
N ASP A 147 5.04 19.77 -11.17
CA ASP A 147 4.89 20.94 -12.04
C ASP A 147 5.69 20.81 -13.34
N LEU A 148 6.92 20.31 -13.23
CA LEU A 148 7.77 20.03 -14.38
C LEU A 148 7.10 19.02 -15.34
N GLN A 149 6.61 17.91 -14.79
CA GLN A 149 5.93 16.84 -15.54
C GLN A 149 4.59 17.30 -16.13
N ILE A 150 3.77 18.03 -15.37
CA ILE A 150 2.51 18.62 -15.84
C ILE A 150 2.75 19.52 -17.04
N GLY A 151 3.79 20.36 -17.00
CA GLY A 151 4.13 21.22 -18.13
C GLY A 151 4.46 20.43 -19.40
N ILE A 152 5.18 19.31 -19.29
CA ILE A 152 5.49 18.46 -20.46
C ILE A 152 4.20 17.86 -21.04
N ILE A 153 3.26 17.38 -20.22
CA ILE A 153 1.96 16.88 -20.68
C ILE A 153 1.16 18.00 -21.36
N GLN A 154 1.11 19.19 -20.78
CA GLN A 154 0.43 20.33 -21.39
C GLN A 154 1.05 20.68 -22.75
N ALA A 155 2.38 20.67 -22.84
CA ALA A 155 3.12 21.03 -24.02
C ALA A 155 2.97 19.99 -25.16
N SER A 156 2.82 18.70 -24.83
CA SER A 156 2.53 17.64 -25.82
C SER A 156 1.09 17.67 -26.34
N GLN A 157 0.20 18.41 -25.67
CA GLN A 157 -1.19 18.64 -26.10
C GLN A 157 -1.36 20.00 -26.83
N ASP A 158 -0.30 20.52 -27.45
CA ASP A 158 -0.27 21.81 -28.14
C ASP A 158 -0.62 23.03 -27.26
N ASN A 159 -0.57 22.91 -25.92
CA ASN A 159 -0.85 23.99 -24.98
C ASN A 159 0.45 24.61 -24.42
N SER A 160 1.39 25.00 -25.29
CA SER A 160 2.72 25.48 -24.90
C SER A 160 2.67 26.72 -23.99
N ASP A 161 1.76 27.67 -24.22
CA ASP A 161 1.60 28.85 -23.36
C ASP A 161 1.24 28.49 -21.92
N THR A 162 0.43 27.44 -21.73
CA THR A 162 0.04 26.96 -20.41
C THR A 162 1.22 26.24 -19.75
N ALA A 163 1.95 25.42 -20.50
CA ALA A 163 3.16 24.74 -20.04
C ALA A 163 4.22 25.74 -19.55
N ILE A 164 4.50 26.78 -20.34
CA ILE A 164 5.45 27.84 -19.99
C ILE A 164 5.04 28.54 -18.69
N LYS A 165 3.75 28.88 -18.53
CA LYS A 165 3.23 29.46 -17.27
C LYS A 165 3.44 28.53 -16.07
N THR A 166 3.22 27.22 -16.24
CA THR A 166 3.46 26.22 -15.19
C THR A 166 4.94 26.20 -14.79
N TRP A 167 5.86 26.14 -15.75
CA TRP A 167 7.31 26.15 -15.48
C TRP A 167 7.82 27.47 -14.88
N GLN A 168 7.21 28.61 -15.24
CA GLN A 168 7.49 29.90 -14.62
C GLN A 168 7.08 29.93 -13.13
N GLN A 169 6.10 29.14 -12.69
CA GLN A 169 5.77 29.04 -11.27
C GLN A 169 6.88 28.35 -10.49
N VAL A 170 7.53 27.32 -11.08
CA VAL A 170 8.70 26.65 -10.47
C VAL A 170 9.85 27.63 -10.25
N GLN A 171 10.07 28.57 -11.19
CA GLN A 171 11.09 29.62 -11.05
C GLN A 171 10.86 30.54 -9.84
N LYS A 172 9.59 30.85 -9.55
CA LYS A 172 9.22 31.80 -8.50
C LYS A 172 9.45 31.28 -7.08
N ASN A 173 9.81 30.01 -6.91
CA ASN A 173 10.07 29.43 -5.60
C ASN A 173 11.58 29.41 -5.28
N PRO A 174 12.10 30.38 -4.50
CA PRO A 174 13.52 30.48 -4.20
C PRO A 174 14.02 29.35 -3.28
N SER A 175 13.11 28.68 -2.56
CA SER A 175 13.45 27.60 -1.61
C SER A 175 13.75 26.26 -2.28
N LEU A 176 13.49 26.11 -3.58
CA LEU A 176 13.75 24.89 -4.32
C LEU A 176 15.25 24.68 -4.59
N ASN A 177 15.63 23.41 -4.81
CA ASN A 177 16.96 23.07 -5.33
C ASN A 177 17.20 23.80 -6.67
N PRO A 178 18.35 24.48 -6.85
CA PRO A 178 18.71 25.14 -8.10
C PRO A 178 18.53 24.29 -9.36
N GLN A 179 18.73 22.97 -9.28
CA GLN A 179 18.61 22.05 -10.40
C GLN A 179 17.19 22.02 -10.99
N PHE A 180 16.13 22.09 -10.17
CA PHE A 180 14.74 22.14 -10.67
C PHE A 180 14.44 23.45 -11.40
N ARG A 181 15.01 24.56 -10.91
CA ARG A 181 14.91 25.86 -11.60
C ARG A 181 15.70 25.83 -12.92
N GLN A 182 16.92 25.28 -12.93
CA GLN A 182 17.66 25.15 -14.20
C GLN A 182 16.89 24.28 -15.20
N THR A 183 16.30 23.17 -14.74
CA THR A 183 15.49 22.29 -15.58
C THR A 183 14.25 23.00 -16.14
N SER A 184 13.54 23.82 -15.35
CA SER A 184 12.40 24.56 -15.89
C SER A 184 12.81 25.66 -16.87
N LEU A 185 14.00 26.28 -16.73
CA LEU A 185 14.53 27.18 -17.76
C LEU A 185 14.80 26.46 -19.07
N VAL A 186 15.40 25.26 -19.02
CA VAL A 186 15.61 24.41 -20.19
C VAL A 186 14.27 24.13 -20.88
N LEU A 187 13.26 23.68 -20.15
CA LEU A 187 11.94 23.38 -20.73
C LEU A 187 11.26 24.60 -21.35
N ILE A 188 11.31 25.77 -20.69
CA ILE A 188 10.79 27.02 -21.24
C ILE A 188 11.49 27.34 -22.57
N ALA A 189 12.83 27.30 -22.60
CA ALA A 189 13.60 27.60 -23.81
C ALA A 189 13.30 26.65 -24.98
N LEU A 190 13.08 25.36 -24.68
CA LEU A 190 12.75 24.35 -25.68
C LEU A 190 11.39 24.58 -26.34
N TRP A 191 10.37 24.97 -25.57
CA TRP A 191 9.01 25.21 -26.10
C TRP A 191 8.75 26.65 -26.54
N GLU A 192 9.65 27.60 -26.24
CA GLU A 192 9.74 28.90 -26.91
C GLU A 192 10.47 28.81 -28.27
N ASN A 193 10.93 27.62 -28.67
CA ASN A 193 11.75 27.38 -29.87
C ASN A 193 13.01 28.27 -29.93
N SER A 194 13.66 28.49 -28.79
CA SER A 194 14.91 29.25 -28.76
C SER A 194 16.02 28.47 -29.47
N PRO A 195 16.74 29.06 -30.45
CA PRO A 195 17.79 28.37 -31.21
C PRO A 195 19.05 28.05 -30.37
N ARG A 196 19.16 28.58 -29.15
CA ARG A 196 20.20 28.20 -28.18
C ARG A 196 19.67 27.15 -27.22
N VAL A 197 19.94 25.88 -27.53
CA VAL A 197 19.86 24.82 -26.52
C VAL A 197 21.00 25.04 -25.52
N LEU A 198 20.68 25.12 -24.23
CA LEU A 198 21.67 25.24 -23.16
C LEU A 198 22.62 24.03 -23.19
N GLU A 199 23.94 24.24 -23.02
CA GLU A 199 24.96 23.18 -23.13
C GLU A 199 24.68 21.97 -22.22
N ASP A 200 24.13 22.23 -21.02
CA ASP A 200 23.80 21.19 -20.03
C ASP A 200 22.36 20.65 -20.15
N ALA A 201 21.59 21.05 -21.17
CA ALA A 201 20.17 20.71 -21.29
C ALA A 201 19.92 19.20 -21.30
N GLU A 202 20.69 18.45 -22.09
CA GLU A 202 20.53 17.00 -22.20
C GLU A 202 20.83 16.29 -20.88
N LEU A 203 21.87 16.71 -20.16
CA LEU A 203 22.24 16.15 -18.87
C LEU A 203 21.17 16.44 -17.82
N LEU A 204 20.68 17.69 -17.75
CA LEU A 204 19.60 18.07 -16.84
C LEU A 204 18.31 17.28 -17.11
N ILE A 205 17.94 17.04 -18.37
CA ILE A 205 16.78 16.23 -18.71
C ILE A 205 16.97 14.76 -18.29
N LYS A 206 18.15 14.18 -18.55
CA LYS A 206 18.46 12.79 -18.17
C LYS A 206 18.48 12.58 -16.65
N ASP A 207 18.88 13.59 -15.90
CA ASP A 207 18.96 13.53 -14.43
C ASP A 207 17.60 13.73 -13.75
N ASN A 208 16.72 14.57 -14.31
CA ASN A 208 15.45 14.94 -13.67
C ASN A 208 14.23 14.18 -14.20
N PHE A 209 14.32 13.54 -15.37
CA PHE A 209 13.20 12.81 -15.97
C PHE A 209 13.55 11.36 -16.29
N GLN A 210 12.52 10.52 -16.29
CA GLN A 210 12.58 9.12 -16.71
C GLN A 210 11.37 8.78 -17.57
N GLY A 211 11.46 7.66 -18.30
CA GLY A 211 10.37 7.16 -19.14
C GLY A 211 9.89 8.21 -20.15
N TRP A 212 8.57 8.27 -20.35
CA TRP A 212 7.93 9.15 -21.33
C TRP A 212 8.39 10.61 -21.25
N PHE A 213 8.43 11.22 -20.05
CA PHE A 213 8.86 12.62 -19.89
C PHE A 213 10.29 12.88 -20.40
N ARG A 214 11.19 11.92 -20.20
CA ARG A 214 12.57 12.02 -20.68
C ARG A 214 12.62 11.91 -22.20
N TYR A 215 11.90 10.96 -22.78
CA TYR A 215 11.82 10.80 -24.23
C TYR A 215 11.22 12.05 -24.89
N SER A 216 10.09 12.57 -24.40
CA SER A 216 9.46 13.77 -24.96
C SER A 216 10.36 15.01 -24.92
N ALA A 217 11.08 15.22 -23.81
CA ALA A 217 11.99 16.36 -23.69
C ALA A 217 13.25 16.21 -24.54
N LEU A 218 13.84 15.01 -24.62
CA LEU A 218 15.00 14.73 -25.47
C LEU A 218 14.65 14.80 -26.96
N GLU A 219 13.46 14.33 -27.35
CA GLU A 219 12.98 14.45 -28.73
C GLU A 219 12.97 15.93 -29.15
N LYS A 220 12.41 16.81 -28.31
CA LYS A 220 12.37 18.25 -28.61
C LYS A 220 13.77 18.86 -28.72
N ILE A 221 14.71 18.44 -27.88
CA ILE A 221 16.13 18.86 -27.97
C ILE A 221 16.72 18.46 -29.33
N TYR A 222 16.63 17.18 -29.70
CA TYR A 222 17.25 16.68 -30.93
C TYR A 222 16.58 17.24 -32.19
N GLN A 223 15.27 17.53 -32.15
CA GLN A 223 14.57 18.24 -33.22
C GLN A 223 15.10 19.67 -33.43
N ILE A 224 15.32 20.43 -32.35
CA ILE A 224 15.87 21.80 -32.44
C ILE A 224 17.33 21.78 -32.93
N GLN A 225 18.10 20.78 -32.49
CA GLN A 225 19.50 20.59 -32.91
C GLN A 225 19.65 20.00 -34.32
N GLN A 226 18.57 19.50 -34.91
CA GLN A 226 18.58 18.77 -36.19
C GLN A 226 19.52 17.52 -36.16
N ASP A 227 19.59 16.83 -35.02
CA ASP A 227 20.36 15.59 -34.86
C ASP A 227 19.49 14.35 -35.15
N ASP A 228 19.34 14.03 -36.43
CA ASP A 228 18.53 12.91 -36.90
C ASP A 228 19.03 11.55 -36.36
N LYS A 229 20.34 11.41 -36.11
CA LYS A 229 20.91 10.15 -35.63
C LYS A 229 20.47 9.87 -34.20
N SER A 230 20.61 10.85 -33.32
CA SER A 230 20.18 10.74 -31.92
C SER A 230 18.66 10.64 -31.82
N LEU A 231 17.92 11.39 -32.66
CA LEU A 231 16.47 11.33 -32.74
C LEU A 231 15.96 9.92 -33.12
N ASN A 232 16.52 9.31 -34.17
CA ASN A 232 16.12 7.97 -34.60
C ASN A 232 16.45 6.90 -33.56
N ASN A 233 17.62 6.99 -32.92
CA ASN A 233 17.99 6.08 -31.83
C ASN A 233 17.06 6.24 -30.62
N LEU A 234 16.69 7.48 -30.27
CA LEU A 234 15.75 7.77 -29.19
C LEU A 234 14.37 7.14 -29.46
N LYS A 235 13.83 7.33 -30.67
CA LYS A 235 12.54 6.74 -31.09
C LYS A 235 12.56 5.22 -31.05
N PHE A 236 13.66 4.59 -31.46
CA PHE A 236 13.81 3.13 -31.37
C PHE A 236 13.78 2.63 -29.91
N LEU A 237 14.47 3.33 -29.00
CA LEU A 237 14.47 3.00 -27.57
C LEU A 237 13.09 3.23 -26.94
N GLU A 238 12.44 4.34 -27.27
CA GLU A 238 11.09 4.67 -26.80
C GLU A 238 10.08 3.62 -27.26
N GLN A 239 10.12 3.19 -28.52
CA GLN A 239 9.24 2.15 -29.05
C GLN A 239 9.40 0.81 -28.30
N GLN A 240 10.63 0.39 -27.97
CA GLN A 240 10.84 -0.82 -27.15
C GLN A 240 10.29 -0.66 -25.72
N ALA A 241 10.48 0.52 -25.14
CA ALA A 241 10.00 0.82 -23.80
C ALA A 241 8.46 0.86 -23.78
N ALA A 242 7.83 1.41 -24.83
CA ALA A 242 6.39 1.46 -25.04
C ALA A 242 5.77 0.05 -25.21
N GLU A 243 6.44 -0.85 -25.93
CA GLU A 243 6.01 -2.25 -26.04
C GLU A 243 6.00 -2.96 -24.68
N LYS A 244 7.09 -2.84 -23.92
CA LYS A 244 7.16 -3.37 -22.54
C LYS A 244 6.09 -2.76 -21.64
N ALA A 245 5.83 -1.46 -21.79
CA ALA A 245 4.79 -0.74 -21.04
C ALA A 245 3.40 -1.31 -21.35
N LEU A 246 3.09 -1.57 -22.62
CA LEU A 246 1.82 -2.17 -23.03
C LEU A 246 1.65 -3.59 -22.47
N LEU A 247 2.70 -4.42 -22.48
CA LEU A 247 2.69 -5.75 -21.87
C LEU A 247 2.43 -5.68 -20.35
N LYS A 248 3.09 -4.73 -19.65
CA LYS A 248 2.87 -4.49 -18.22
C LYS A 248 1.43 -4.08 -17.93
N LEU A 249 0.87 -3.13 -18.67
CA LEU A 249 -0.52 -2.69 -18.51
C LEU A 249 -1.50 -3.81 -18.79
N THR A 250 -1.24 -4.60 -19.84
CA THR A 250 -2.06 -5.76 -20.17
C THR A 250 -2.07 -6.76 -19.02
N ALA A 251 -0.91 -7.06 -18.43
CA ALA A 251 -0.83 -7.95 -17.27
C ALA A 251 -1.55 -7.39 -16.03
N ILE A 252 -1.33 -6.10 -15.72
CA ILE A 252 -1.95 -5.41 -14.57
C ILE A 252 -3.47 -5.34 -14.71
N ALA A 253 -4.00 -5.12 -15.92
CA ALA A 253 -5.42 -5.02 -16.16
C ALA A 253 -6.10 -6.41 -16.26
N THR A 254 -5.50 -7.33 -17.02
CA THR A 254 -6.17 -8.59 -17.39
C THR A 254 -6.32 -9.54 -16.21
N LEU A 255 -5.30 -9.67 -15.35
CA LEU A 255 -5.32 -10.66 -14.28
C LEU A 255 -6.42 -10.38 -13.23
N PRO A 256 -6.57 -9.15 -12.70
CA PRO A 256 -7.67 -8.82 -11.79
C PRO A 256 -9.04 -8.84 -12.49
N LEU A 257 -9.13 -8.45 -13.77
CA LEU A 257 -10.40 -8.49 -14.51
C LEU A 257 -10.90 -9.93 -14.72
N LEU A 258 -10.02 -10.84 -15.15
CA LEU A 258 -10.36 -12.26 -15.29
C LEU A 258 -10.73 -12.85 -13.93
N GLY A 259 -9.93 -12.60 -12.89
CA GLY A 259 -10.23 -13.03 -11.53
C GLY A 259 -11.56 -12.49 -11.03
N GLY A 260 -11.86 -11.22 -11.33
CA GLY A 260 -13.11 -10.54 -11.00
C GLY A 260 -14.32 -11.11 -11.73
N PHE A 261 -14.19 -11.41 -13.03
CA PHE A 261 -15.25 -12.03 -13.82
C PHE A 261 -15.56 -13.46 -13.34
N ILE A 262 -14.51 -14.26 -13.15
CA ILE A 262 -14.63 -15.61 -12.56
C ILE A 262 -15.25 -15.51 -11.17
N GLY A 263 -14.80 -14.57 -10.36
CA GLY A 263 -15.34 -14.28 -9.03
C GLY A 263 -16.82 -13.95 -9.05
N LEU A 264 -17.25 -13.06 -9.93
CA LEU A 264 -18.65 -12.68 -10.07
C LEU A 264 -19.51 -13.88 -10.51
N ALA A 265 -19.02 -14.67 -11.47
CA ALA A 265 -19.68 -15.91 -11.89
C ALA A 265 -19.80 -16.90 -10.71
N LEU A 266 -18.75 -17.08 -9.91
CA LEU A 266 -18.76 -17.93 -8.72
C LEU A 266 -19.74 -17.44 -7.65
N LEU A 267 -19.83 -16.13 -7.44
CA LEU A 267 -20.76 -15.52 -6.49
C LEU A 267 -22.21 -15.71 -6.94
N ILE A 268 -22.52 -15.42 -8.21
CA ILE A 268 -23.85 -15.64 -8.80
C ILE A 268 -24.23 -17.12 -8.73
N PHE A 269 -23.32 -18.01 -9.12
CA PHE A 269 -23.52 -19.46 -9.04
C PHE A 269 -23.79 -19.90 -7.61
N SER A 270 -22.99 -19.44 -6.64
CA SER A 270 -23.12 -19.82 -5.24
C SER A 270 -24.42 -19.31 -4.61
N PHE A 271 -24.83 -18.09 -4.98
CA PHE A 271 -26.10 -17.50 -4.56
C PHE A 271 -27.30 -18.25 -5.17
N GLY A 272 -27.25 -18.56 -6.46
CA GLY A 272 -28.25 -19.39 -7.12
C GLY A 272 -28.36 -20.80 -6.53
N GLN A 273 -27.22 -21.44 -6.24
CA GLN A 273 -27.18 -22.72 -5.51
C GLN A 273 -27.81 -22.61 -4.13
N TRP A 274 -27.55 -21.52 -3.40
CA TRP A 274 -28.14 -21.30 -2.09
C TRP A 274 -29.67 -21.14 -2.16
N ILE A 275 -30.19 -20.40 -3.13
CA ILE A 275 -31.64 -20.26 -3.36
C ILE A 275 -32.28 -21.62 -3.70
N ILE A 276 -31.66 -22.39 -4.62
CA ILE A 276 -32.26 -23.62 -5.14
C ILE A 276 -32.10 -24.80 -4.17
N LYS A 277 -30.92 -24.95 -3.56
CA LYS A 277 -30.57 -26.13 -2.75
C LYS A 277 -30.57 -25.89 -1.24
N GLY A 278 -30.71 -24.63 -0.78
CA GLY A 278 -30.74 -24.30 0.64
C GLY A 278 -29.57 -24.90 1.42
N LYS A 279 -29.87 -25.81 2.35
CA LYS A 279 -28.88 -26.49 3.21
C LYS A 279 -27.94 -27.45 2.47
N ALA A 280 -28.29 -27.89 1.27
CA ALA A 280 -27.44 -28.72 0.43
C ALA A 280 -26.51 -27.90 -0.49
N ALA A 281 -26.56 -26.56 -0.42
CA ALA A 281 -25.69 -25.69 -1.20
C ALA A 281 -24.23 -25.75 -0.72
N LEU A 282 -23.29 -25.47 -1.64
CA LEU A 282 -21.86 -25.46 -1.36
C LEU A 282 -21.49 -24.56 -0.17
N LEU A 283 -22.06 -23.34 -0.14
CA LEU A 283 -21.83 -22.37 0.94
C LEU A 283 -22.62 -22.67 2.23
N ALA A 284 -23.50 -23.68 2.24
CA ALA A 284 -24.19 -24.11 3.45
C ALA A 284 -23.37 -25.16 4.25
N ARG A 285 -22.36 -25.78 3.62
CA ARG A 285 -21.45 -26.73 4.27
C ARG A 285 -20.85 -26.15 5.55
N ASN A 286 -21.07 -26.79 6.69
CA ASN A 286 -20.53 -26.39 7.99
C ASN A 286 -20.87 -24.94 8.40
N ALA A 287 -21.89 -24.33 7.79
CA ALA A 287 -22.20 -22.91 7.97
C ALA A 287 -22.73 -22.57 9.36
N GLU A 288 -23.39 -23.53 10.00
CA GLU A 288 -23.96 -23.41 11.35
C GLU A 288 -23.16 -24.21 12.39
N GLU A 289 -22.17 -24.99 11.94
CA GLU A 289 -21.36 -25.84 12.83
C GLU A 289 -20.43 -24.98 13.66
N LYS A 290 -20.58 -25.01 14.98
CA LYS A 290 -19.69 -24.30 15.90
C LYS A 290 -18.49 -25.17 16.27
N TRP A 291 -17.41 -24.53 16.71
CA TRP A 291 -16.31 -25.27 17.34
C TRP A 291 -16.63 -25.44 18.83
N THR A 292 -16.34 -26.62 19.36
CA THR A 292 -16.34 -26.85 20.80
C THR A 292 -15.05 -26.27 21.38
N THR A 293 -15.17 -25.13 22.08
CA THR A 293 -14.04 -24.41 22.66
C THR A 293 -13.92 -24.68 24.17
N PRO A 294 -12.84 -25.32 24.65
CA PRO A 294 -12.68 -25.67 26.07
C PRO A 294 -12.21 -24.49 26.94
N TRP A 295 -11.79 -23.38 26.34
CA TRP A 295 -11.43 -22.14 27.03
C TRP A 295 -12.50 -21.05 26.93
N ASP A 296 -12.36 -20.02 27.76
CA ASP A 296 -13.22 -18.84 27.79
C ASP A 296 -12.51 -17.60 27.16
N GLY A 297 -13.12 -16.43 27.32
CA GLY A 297 -12.62 -15.17 26.76
C GLY A 297 -11.29 -14.71 27.37
N GLU A 298 -10.93 -15.22 28.56
CA GLU A 298 -9.66 -14.89 29.20
C GLU A 298 -8.48 -15.39 28.35
N THR A 299 -8.58 -16.62 27.83
CA THR A 299 -7.57 -17.18 26.94
C THR A 299 -7.48 -16.42 25.62
N ILE A 300 -8.61 -15.96 25.07
CA ILE A 300 -8.63 -15.14 23.86
C ILE A 300 -7.87 -13.82 24.10
N LEU A 301 -8.19 -13.12 25.19
CA LEU A 301 -7.52 -11.88 25.55
C LEU A 301 -6.04 -12.09 25.85
N GLN A 302 -5.66 -13.17 26.53
CA GLN A 302 -4.26 -13.50 26.79
C GLN A 302 -3.47 -13.65 25.48
N VAL A 303 -4.00 -14.38 24.51
CA VAL A 303 -3.34 -14.58 23.21
C VAL A 303 -3.22 -13.28 22.42
N PHE A 304 -4.28 -12.47 22.35
CA PHE A 304 -4.26 -11.24 21.54
C PHE A 304 -3.57 -10.06 22.22
N VAL A 305 -3.74 -9.89 23.53
CA VAL A 305 -3.15 -8.76 24.25
C VAL A 305 -1.70 -9.05 24.59
N VAL A 306 -1.40 -10.22 25.16
CA VAL A 306 -0.02 -10.58 25.54
C VAL A 306 0.74 -11.14 24.34
N GLY A 307 0.15 -12.10 23.64
CA GLY A 307 0.81 -12.80 22.55
C GLY A 307 1.01 -11.91 21.33
N PHE A 308 -0.03 -11.23 20.86
CA PHE A 308 0.03 -10.43 19.62
C PHE A 308 0.41 -8.97 19.87
N PHE A 309 -0.38 -8.24 20.66
CA PHE A 309 -0.22 -6.79 20.85
C PHE A 309 1.08 -6.44 21.60
N LEU A 310 1.30 -6.98 22.80
CA LEU A 310 2.51 -6.65 23.57
C LEU A 310 3.78 -7.16 22.88
N MET A 311 3.72 -8.31 22.23
CA MET A 311 4.86 -8.82 21.47
C MET A 311 5.23 -7.88 20.33
N GLY A 312 4.25 -7.42 19.55
CA GLY A 312 4.44 -6.52 18.41
C GLY A 312 4.80 -5.09 18.78
N GLN A 313 4.18 -4.53 19.83
CA GLN A 313 4.33 -3.12 20.19
C GLN A 313 5.40 -2.83 21.23
N LEU A 314 5.80 -3.84 22.03
CA LEU A 314 6.72 -3.64 23.15
C LEU A 314 7.90 -4.62 23.12
N VAL A 315 7.64 -5.93 23.22
CA VAL A 315 8.69 -6.93 23.47
C VAL A 315 9.70 -6.99 22.33
N VAL A 316 9.25 -7.17 21.08
CA VAL A 316 10.15 -7.29 19.94
C VAL A 316 10.84 -5.95 19.61
N PRO A 317 10.14 -4.81 19.52
CA PRO A 317 10.82 -3.53 19.32
C PRO A 317 11.90 -3.23 20.36
N LEU A 318 11.63 -3.50 21.65
CA LEU A 318 12.60 -3.29 22.73
C LEU A 318 13.78 -4.28 22.64
N ALA A 319 13.50 -5.56 22.37
CA ALA A 319 14.54 -6.57 22.20
C ALA A 319 15.49 -6.23 21.04
N LEU A 320 14.94 -5.72 19.92
CA LEU A 320 15.74 -5.29 18.77
C LEU A 320 16.52 -4.00 19.03
N GLN A 321 16.03 -3.09 19.88
CA GLN A 321 16.78 -1.89 20.30
C GLN A 321 17.98 -2.23 21.19
N LEU A 322 17.90 -3.31 21.98
CA LEU A 322 18.99 -3.76 22.83
C LEU A 322 20.09 -4.50 22.04
N LEU A 323 19.77 -5.00 20.84
CA LEU A 323 20.77 -5.57 19.95
C LEU A 323 21.59 -4.43 19.31
N PRO A 324 22.92 -4.57 19.18
CA PRO A 324 23.78 -3.58 18.52
C PRO A 324 23.63 -3.61 16.98
N ILE A 325 22.40 -3.69 16.48
CA ILE A 325 22.08 -3.62 15.07
C ILE A 325 21.88 -2.14 14.73
N PRO A 326 22.71 -1.53 13.86
CA PRO A 326 22.53 -0.14 13.49
C PRO A 326 21.12 0.06 12.92
N HIS A 327 20.41 1.08 13.41
CA HIS A 327 19.11 1.44 12.86
C HIS A 327 19.25 1.66 11.35
N PRO A 328 18.41 1.01 10.53
CA PRO A 328 18.63 0.95 9.09
C PRO A 328 18.17 2.24 8.42
N VAL A 329 18.83 3.37 8.71
CA VAL A 329 18.60 4.63 8.02
C VAL A 329 19.44 4.61 6.74
N GLY A 330 18.78 4.53 5.58
CA GLY A 330 19.43 4.67 4.26
C GLY A 330 19.82 3.37 3.53
N ASN A 331 19.76 2.19 4.16
CA ASN A 331 19.99 0.91 3.48
C ASN A 331 18.70 0.07 3.42
N VAL A 332 18.10 0.03 2.23
CA VAL A 332 16.79 -0.60 2.01
C VAL A 332 16.82 -2.13 2.19
N ARG A 333 17.94 -2.80 1.90
CA ARG A 333 18.10 -4.23 2.17
C ARG A 333 18.06 -4.53 3.66
N LEU A 334 18.76 -3.71 4.46
CA LEU A 334 18.78 -3.85 5.91
C LEU A 334 17.40 -3.53 6.52
N GLN A 335 16.67 -2.56 5.95
CA GLN A 335 15.27 -2.28 6.33
C GLN A 335 14.38 -3.49 6.06
N ALA A 336 14.43 -4.06 4.85
CA ALA A 336 13.62 -5.23 4.50
C ALA A 336 13.96 -6.45 5.38
N LEU A 337 15.25 -6.68 5.67
CA LEU A 337 15.69 -7.73 6.58
C LEU A 337 15.20 -7.48 8.02
N TYR A 338 15.30 -6.24 8.51
CA TYR A 338 14.80 -5.86 9.82
C TYR A 338 13.30 -6.14 9.96
N VAL A 339 12.53 -5.84 8.92
CA VAL A 339 11.08 -6.09 8.86
C VAL A 339 10.78 -7.58 8.92
N LEU A 340 11.45 -8.39 8.09
CA LEU A 340 11.29 -9.84 8.09
C LEU A 340 11.65 -10.45 9.47
N LEU A 341 12.77 -10.04 10.06
CA LEU A 341 13.21 -10.51 11.36
C LEU A 341 12.23 -10.11 12.47
N SER A 342 11.83 -8.82 12.50
CA SER A 342 10.86 -8.31 13.46
C SER A 342 9.55 -9.08 13.38
N TYR A 343 9.03 -9.25 12.17
CA TYR A 343 7.77 -9.97 11.96
C TYR A 343 7.88 -11.43 12.40
N THR A 344 8.98 -12.10 12.06
CA THR A 344 9.21 -13.50 12.45
C THR A 344 9.30 -13.68 13.96
N LEU A 345 9.95 -12.74 14.67
CA LEU A 345 10.01 -12.72 16.12
C LEU A 345 8.63 -12.50 16.74
N VAL A 346 7.84 -11.56 16.22
CA VAL A 346 6.47 -11.31 16.68
C VAL A 346 5.59 -12.54 16.47
N ALA A 347 5.63 -13.13 15.28
CA ALA A 347 4.87 -14.33 14.95
C ALA A 347 5.25 -15.49 15.86
N SER A 348 6.55 -15.76 16.03
CA SER A 348 7.05 -16.84 16.89
C SER A 348 6.67 -16.63 18.35
N GLY A 349 6.83 -15.41 18.88
CA GLY A 349 6.43 -15.07 20.25
C GLY A 349 4.92 -15.18 20.47
N SER A 350 4.12 -14.73 19.50
CA SER A 350 2.66 -14.84 19.53
C SER A 350 2.21 -16.30 19.52
N LEU A 351 2.79 -17.13 18.66
CA LEU A 351 2.49 -18.56 18.56
C LEU A 351 2.94 -19.32 19.82
N LEU A 352 4.05 -18.91 20.44
CA LEU A 352 4.47 -19.46 21.73
C LEU A 352 3.45 -19.14 22.83
N VAL A 353 3.00 -17.89 22.93
CA VAL A 353 1.95 -17.51 23.91
C VAL A 353 0.65 -18.25 23.63
N LEU A 354 0.26 -18.39 22.37
CA LEU A 354 -0.88 -19.21 21.95
C LEU A 354 -0.72 -20.65 22.45
N TYR A 355 0.39 -21.31 22.12
CA TYR A 355 0.69 -22.68 22.52
C TYR A 355 0.62 -22.84 24.05
N LEU A 356 1.29 -21.98 24.81
CA LEU A 356 1.28 -22.03 26.27
C LEU A 356 -0.13 -21.81 26.85
N SER A 357 -0.95 -20.97 26.21
CA SER A 357 -2.31 -20.68 26.65
C SER A 357 -3.28 -21.83 26.38
N VAL A 358 -3.03 -22.65 25.35
CA VAL A 358 -3.88 -23.79 24.99
C VAL A 358 -3.35 -25.15 25.43
N LYS A 359 -2.07 -25.25 25.84
CA LYS A 359 -1.38 -26.51 26.16
C LYS A 359 -2.13 -27.39 27.18
N GLN A 360 -2.76 -26.77 28.18
CA GLN A 360 -3.50 -27.50 29.22
C GLN A 360 -4.78 -28.16 28.71
N TYR A 361 -5.27 -27.78 27.53
CA TYR A 361 -6.48 -28.34 26.91
C TYR A 361 -6.17 -29.39 25.84
N LEU A 362 -4.90 -29.80 25.71
CA LEU A 362 -4.51 -30.83 24.74
C LEU A 362 -4.95 -32.24 25.23
N PRO A 363 -5.41 -33.13 24.33
CA PRO A 363 -5.56 -32.91 22.89
C PRO A 363 -6.80 -32.06 22.54
N LEU A 364 -6.66 -31.19 21.54
CA LEU A 364 -7.79 -30.41 21.02
C LEU A 364 -8.73 -31.30 20.20
N GLY A 365 -10.00 -30.89 20.10
CA GLY A 365 -10.96 -31.54 19.21
C GLY A 365 -10.49 -31.54 17.75
N GLU A 366 -10.93 -32.52 16.98
CA GLU A 366 -10.33 -32.80 15.68
C GLU A 366 -10.37 -31.61 14.69
N ASP A 367 -11.38 -30.72 14.78
CA ASP A 367 -11.57 -29.56 13.90
C ASP A 367 -10.64 -28.36 14.17
N TRP A 368 -9.75 -28.45 15.17
CA TRP A 368 -8.80 -27.39 15.50
C TRP A 368 -7.52 -27.49 14.65
N PHE A 369 -7.06 -26.36 14.11
CA PHE A 369 -5.81 -26.23 13.35
C PHE A 369 -5.57 -27.33 12.29
N ARG A 370 -6.63 -27.71 11.57
CA ARG A 370 -6.57 -28.80 10.58
C ARG A 370 -5.79 -28.40 9.32
N PHE A 371 -4.92 -29.32 8.88
CA PHE A 371 -4.23 -29.27 7.60
C PHE A 371 -4.55 -30.55 6.82
N ARG A 372 -5.25 -30.42 5.69
CA ARG A 372 -5.56 -31.56 4.81
C ARG A 372 -5.05 -31.29 3.41
N PHE A 373 -3.91 -31.89 3.07
CA PHE A 373 -3.23 -31.64 1.79
C PHE A 373 -3.97 -32.20 0.57
N TRP A 374 -4.78 -33.24 0.77
CA TRP A 374 -5.47 -33.97 -0.30
C TRP A 374 -6.96 -33.59 -0.46
N ASP A 375 -7.43 -32.60 0.32
CA ASP A 375 -8.77 -32.04 0.15
C ASP A 375 -8.78 -30.98 -0.97
N GLY A 376 -9.96 -30.52 -1.40
CA GLY A 376 -10.13 -29.46 -2.40
C GLY A 376 -9.69 -28.05 -1.96
N TRP A 377 -8.71 -27.93 -1.05
CA TRP A 377 -8.27 -26.65 -0.48
C TRP A 377 -7.68 -25.70 -1.52
N LEU A 378 -7.01 -26.22 -2.56
CA LEU A 378 -6.53 -25.42 -3.69
C LEU A 378 -7.69 -24.72 -4.40
N LEU A 379 -8.77 -25.45 -4.70
CA LEU A 379 -9.95 -24.91 -5.35
C LEU A 379 -10.66 -23.87 -4.48
N TRP A 380 -10.74 -24.11 -3.17
CA TRP A 380 -11.31 -23.14 -2.22
C TRP A 380 -10.43 -21.90 -2.03
N GLY A 381 -9.11 -22.04 -2.05
CA GLY A 381 -8.17 -20.92 -1.95
C GLY A 381 -8.19 -20.05 -3.21
N ILE A 382 -8.06 -20.66 -4.40
CA ILE A 382 -8.11 -19.96 -5.69
C ILE A 382 -9.51 -19.40 -5.95
N GLY A 383 -10.56 -20.21 -5.77
CA GLY A 383 -11.94 -19.77 -5.94
C GLY A 383 -12.34 -18.68 -4.94
N GLY A 384 -11.85 -18.78 -3.70
CA GLY A 384 -11.99 -17.74 -2.69
C GLY A 384 -11.28 -16.45 -3.07
N TYR A 385 -10.07 -16.52 -3.66
CA TYR A 385 -9.35 -15.35 -4.17
C TYR A 385 -10.16 -14.67 -5.28
N CYS A 386 -10.61 -15.44 -6.28
CA CYS A 386 -11.45 -14.90 -7.35
C CYS A 386 -12.74 -14.27 -6.81
N ALA A 387 -13.43 -14.94 -5.88
CA ALA A 387 -14.65 -14.40 -5.26
C ALA A 387 -14.39 -13.15 -4.39
N ALA A 388 -13.22 -13.04 -3.76
CA ALA A 388 -12.82 -11.87 -3.00
C ALA A 388 -12.57 -10.65 -3.90
N THR A 389 -12.02 -10.85 -5.11
CA THR A 389 -11.67 -9.76 -6.04
C THR A 389 -12.81 -8.76 -6.28
N PRO A 390 -14.00 -9.14 -6.79
CA PRO A 390 -15.06 -8.16 -7.05
C PRO A 390 -15.60 -7.54 -5.76
N ILE A 391 -15.68 -8.31 -4.65
CA ILE A 391 -16.17 -7.81 -3.37
C ILE A 391 -15.25 -6.71 -2.84
N VAL A 392 -13.95 -7.00 -2.74
CA VAL A 392 -12.99 -6.05 -2.18
C VAL A 392 -12.79 -4.87 -3.12
N VAL A 393 -12.80 -5.05 -4.45
CA VAL A 393 -12.73 -3.91 -5.39
C VAL A 393 -13.91 -2.97 -5.21
N ILE A 394 -15.15 -3.49 -5.14
CA ILE A 394 -16.35 -2.65 -4.94
C ILE A 394 -16.25 -1.91 -3.60
N ILE A 395 -15.87 -2.61 -2.52
CA ILE A 395 -15.71 -1.99 -1.20
C ILE A 395 -14.59 -0.95 -1.20
N SER A 396 -13.48 -1.20 -1.87
CA SER A 396 -12.38 -0.24 -2.03
C SER A 396 -12.80 1.02 -2.77
N LEU A 397 -13.65 0.91 -3.81
CA LEU A 397 -14.19 2.08 -4.53
C LEU A 397 -15.08 2.93 -3.62
N VAL A 398 -15.95 2.30 -2.84
CA VAL A 398 -16.77 3.01 -1.83
C VAL A 398 -15.88 3.65 -0.78
N ASN A 399 -14.88 2.92 -0.31
CA ASN A 399 -13.92 3.39 0.69
C ASN A 399 -13.13 4.61 0.19
N GLN A 400 -12.70 4.62 -1.07
CA GLN A 400 -12.01 5.76 -1.68
C GLN A 400 -12.87 7.02 -1.66
N GLN A 401 -14.17 6.90 -1.97
CA GLN A 401 -15.11 8.02 -1.94
C GLN A 401 -15.31 8.57 -0.51
N LEU A 402 -15.22 7.71 0.51
CA LEU A 402 -15.35 8.11 1.92
C LEU A 402 -14.10 8.84 2.43
N TRP A 403 -12.89 8.37 2.07
CA TRP A 403 -11.65 8.88 2.66
C TRP A 403 -10.92 9.96 1.86
N GLN A 404 -11.28 10.17 0.58
CA GLN A 404 -10.74 11.25 -0.27
C GLN A 404 -9.19 11.34 -0.27
N GLY A 405 -8.46 10.22 -0.19
CA GLY A 405 -6.99 10.23 -0.16
C GLY A 405 -6.35 10.38 1.24
N GLN A 406 -7.11 10.23 2.33
CA GLN A 406 -6.62 10.33 3.72
C GLN A 406 -6.56 8.96 4.42
N GLY A 407 -5.75 8.85 5.47
CA GLY A 407 -5.64 7.62 6.25
C GLY A 407 -4.56 6.66 5.76
N GLY A 408 -3.46 7.16 5.21
CA GLY A 408 -2.38 6.35 4.63
C GLY A 408 -1.70 5.40 5.61
N SER A 409 -1.14 4.33 5.05
CA SER A 409 -0.29 3.37 5.76
C SER A 409 1.20 3.70 5.62
N ASN A 410 2.02 2.89 6.29
CA ASN A 410 3.47 3.11 6.46
C ASN A 410 4.20 3.28 5.11
N PRO A 411 5.04 4.33 4.93
CA PRO A 411 5.78 4.58 3.68
C PRO A 411 6.83 3.51 3.33
N LEU A 412 7.06 2.52 4.19
CA LEU A 412 8.03 1.45 3.97
C LEU A 412 7.85 0.74 2.62
N LEU A 413 6.61 0.41 2.25
CA LEU A 413 6.33 -0.24 0.96
C LEU A 413 6.82 0.63 -0.20
N GLN A 414 6.56 1.93 -0.14
CA GLN A 414 7.00 2.88 -1.15
C GLN A 414 8.53 2.98 -1.20
N ILE A 415 9.20 3.04 -0.05
CA ILE A 415 10.68 3.10 0.01
C ILE A 415 11.30 1.86 -0.63
N VAL A 416 10.74 0.67 -0.36
CA VAL A 416 11.22 -0.58 -0.96
C VAL A 416 11.00 -0.59 -2.47
N LEU A 417 9.83 -0.14 -2.94
CA LEU A 417 9.52 -0.05 -4.37
C LEU A 417 10.39 0.98 -5.10
N GLU A 418 10.58 2.17 -4.52
CA GLU A 418 11.44 3.24 -5.08
C GLU A 418 12.91 2.82 -5.16
N SER A 419 13.36 1.91 -4.29
CA SER A 419 14.74 1.45 -4.29
C SER A 419 15.11 0.55 -5.46
N GLN A 420 14.12 -0.11 -6.07
CA GLN A 420 14.28 -1.12 -7.13
C GLN A 420 15.31 -2.23 -6.82
N ASP A 421 15.58 -2.48 -5.54
CA ASP A 421 16.51 -3.51 -5.12
C ASP A 421 15.82 -4.88 -5.05
N ASN A 422 16.21 -5.78 -5.96
CA ASN A 422 15.60 -7.11 -6.09
C ASN A 422 15.63 -7.94 -4.79
N LEU A 423 16.70 -7.81 -3.99
CA LEU A 423 16.82 -8.56 -2.74
C LEU A 423 15.89 -7.97 -1.67
N ALA A 424 15.84 -6.64 -1.54
CA ALA A 424 14.91 -5.98 -0.62
C ALA A 424 13.45 -6.31 -0.97
N LEU A 425 13.11 -6.31 -2.26
CA LEU A 425 11.79 -6.70 -2.76
C LEU A 425 11.47 -8.17 -2.44
N LEU A 426 12.41 -9.09 -2.64
CA LEU A 426 12.23 -10.50 -2.31
C LEU A 426 12.00 -10.73 -0.81
N LEU A 427 12.79 -10.06 0.04
CA LEU A 427 12.64 -10.13 1.49
C LEU A 427 11.27 -9.62 1.93
N PHE A 428 10.87 -8.45 1.42
CA PHE A 428 9.57 -7.87 1.70
C PHE A 428 8.41 -8.74 1.22
N PHE A 429 8.52 -9.30 0.00
CA PHE A 429 7.54 -10.24 -0.55
C PHE A 429 7.42 -11.50 0.32
N SER A 430 8.55 -12.05 0.78
CA SER A 430 8.56 -13.22 1.64
C SER A 430 7.86 -12.94 2.98
N THR A 431 8.02 -11.74 3.54
CA THR A 431 7.29 -11.33 4.74
C THR A 431 5.79 -11.21 4.46
N ALA A 432 5.40 -10.38 3.49
CA ALA A 432 4.02 -9.99 3.27
C ALA A 432 3.16 -11.07 2.60
N ALA A 433 3.71 -11.89 1.70
CA ALA A 433 2.95 -12.89 0.95
C ALA A 433 3.05 -14.32 1.52
N ILE A 434 4.00 -14.58 2.41
CA ILE A 434 4.21 -15.93 2.96
C ILE A 434 4.15 -15.91 4.49
N ALA A 435 5.10 -15.26 5.15
CA ALA A 435 5.18 -15.31 6.62
C ALA A 435 3.92 -14.74 7.28
N ALA A 436 3.41 -13.62 6.76
CA ALA A 436 2.23 -12.97 7.30
C ALA A 436 0.94 -13.79 7.14
N PRO A 437 0.55 -14.24 5.92
CA PRO A 437 -0.60 -15.12 5.76
C PRO A 437 -0.54 -16.39 6.60
N LEU A 438 0.62 -17.05 6.72
CA LEU A 438 0.73 -18.25 7.54
C LEU A 438 0.47 -17.97 9.02
N PHE A 439 1.09 -16.92 9.57
CA PHE A 439 0.91 -16.54 10.96
C PHE A 439 -0.51 -16.03 11.24
N GLU A 440 -1.00 -15.10 10.43
CA GLU A 440 -2.27 -14.43 10.65
C GLU A 440 -3.45 -15.39 10.46
N GLU A 441 -3.43 -16.27 9.45
CA GLU A 441 -4.49 -17.27 9.33
C GLU A 441 -4.48 -18.27 10.48
N PHE A 442 -3.30 -18.62 11.02
CA PHE A 442 -3.22 -19.47 12.21
C PHE A 442 -3.86 -18.79 13.43
N LEU A 443 -3.60 -17.50 13.63
CA LEU A 443 -4.11 -16.73 14.77
C LEU A 443 -5.60 -16.37 14.63
N PHE A 444 -6.01 -15.85 13.48
CA PHE A 444 -7.37 -15.35 13.28
C PHE A 444 -8.35 -16.46 12.88
N ARG A 445 -7.97 -17.36 11.96
CA ARG A 445 -8.85 -18.44 11.49
C ARG A 445 -8.66 -19.70 12.32
N GLY A 446 -7.42 -20.07 12.63
CA GLY A 446 -7.13 -21.25 13.45
C GLY A 446 -7.58 -21.10 14.90
N PHE A 447 -7.45 -19.91 15.48
CA PHE A 447 -7.73 -19.67 16.90
C PHE A 447 -8.93 -18.75 17.18
N LEU A 448 -8.90 -17.50 16.73
CA LEU A 448 -9.90 -16.49 17.14
C LEU A 448 -11.32 -16.83 16.68
N LEU A 449 -11.52 -17.07 15.38
CA LEU A 449 -12.84 -17.35 14.80
C LEU A 449 -13.51 -18.56 15.49
N PRO A 450 -12.85 -19.74 15.58
CA PRO A 450 -13.36 -20.88 16.35
C PRO A 450 -13.70 -20.52 17.80
N SER A 451 -12.82 -19.79 18.49
CA SER A 451 -13.04 -19.41 19.89
C SER A 451 -14.26 -18.50 20.07
N LEU A 452 -14.52 -17.61 19.12
CA LEU A 452 -15.69 -16.73 19.12
C LEU A 452 -17.01 -17.50 18.92
N THR A 453 -16.99 -18.69 18.32
CA THR A 453 -18.22 -19.49 18.12
C THR A 453 -18.82 -20.00 19.43
N ARG A 454 -18.06 -19.95 20.54
CA ARG A 454 -18.56 -20.16 21.90
C ARG A 454 -19.62 -19.13 22.30
N TYR A 455 -19.50 -17.89 21.80
CA TYR A 455 -20.34 -16.75 22.20
C TYR A 455 -21.29 -16.29 21.10
N LEU A 456 -20.90 -16.51 19.83
CA LEU A 456 -21.62 -16.01 18.66
C LEU A 456 -22.01 -17.15 17.72
N PRO A 457 -23.04 -16.97 16.87
CA PRO A 457 -23.22 -17.83 15.71
C PRO A 457 -22.02 -17.69 14.76
N VAL A 458 -21.77 -18.71 13.93
CA VAL A 458 -20.60 -18.77 13.03
C VAL A 458 -20.47 -17.51 12.16
N TRP A 459 -21.57 -17.00 11.60
CA TRP A 459 -21.54 -15.77 10.80
C TRP A 459 -21.11 -14.55 11.63
N GLY A 460 -21.56 -14.44 12.89
CA GLY A 460 -21.16 -13.36 13.80
C GLY A 460 -19.69 -13.47 14.21
N SER A 461 -19.20 -14.70 14.40
CA SER A 461 -17.77 -14.95 14.64
C SER A 461 -16.92 -14.55 13.45
N ILE A 462 -17.35 -14.85 12.22
CA ILE A 462 -16.69 -14.41 10.98
C ILE A 462 -16.62 -12.88 10.94
N LEU A 463 -17.74 -12.18 11.14
CA LEU A 463 -17.76 -10.71 11.09
C LEU A 463 -16.82 -10.09 12.12
N LEU A 464 -16.91 -10.52 13.38
CA LEU A 464 -16.09 -9.96 14.45
C LEU A 464 -14.60 -10.29 14.26
N SER A 465 -14.24 -11.54 13.89
CA SER A 465 -12.84 -11.88 13.63
C SER A 465 -12.27 -11.10 12.44
N SER A 466 -13.08 -10.84 11.42
CA SER A 466 -12.67 -10.10 10.22
C SER A 466 -12.44 -8.62 10.50
N PHE A 467 -13.29 -8.01 11.31
CA PHE A 467 -13.10 -6.64 11.77
C PHE A 467 -11.85 -6.51 12.65
N LEU A 468 -11.63 -7.43 13.58
CA LEU A 468 -10.43 -7.43 14.43
C LEU A 468 -9.14 -7.68 13.62
N PHE A 469 -9.21 -8.52 12.59
CA PHE A 469 -8.12 -8.71 11.62
C PHE A 469 -7.78 -7.39 10.90
N ALA A 470 -8.79 -6.67 10.41
CA ALA A 470 -8.59 -5.38 9.76
C ALA A 470 -8.05 -4.31 10.74
N ALA A 471 -8.59 -4.24 11.95
CA ALA A 471 -8.16 -3.28 12.97
C ALA A 471 -6.70 -3.51 13.43
N ALA A 472 -6.21 -4.76 13.36
CA ALA A 472 -4.82 -5.09 13.69
C ALA A 472 -3.78 -4.43 12.75
N HIS A 473 -4.21 -3.96 11.58
CA HIS A 473 -3.35 -3.25 10.63
C HIS A 473 -3.12 -1.78 11.01
N LEU A 474 -3.86 -1.25 11.99
CA LEU A 474 -3.72 0.11 12.52
C LEU A 474 -3.80 1.23 11.46
N SER A 475 -4.43 0.95 10.32
CA SER A 475 -4.71 1.90 9.25
C SER A 475 -6.23 2.05 9.08
N LEU A 476 -6.76 3.24 9.40
CA LEU A 476 -8.20 3.48 9.40
C LEU A 476 -8.80 3.34 7.99
N SER A 477 -8.06 3.77 6.96
CA SER A 477 -8.51 3.67 5.57
C SER A 477 -8.54 2.23 5.04
N GLU A 478 -7.83 1.30 5.67
CA GLU A 478 -7.78 -0.10 5.26
C GLU A 478 -8.85 -0.97 5.96
N ILE A 479 -9.53 -0.45 7.00
CA ILE A 479 -10.47 -1.24 7.79
C ILE A 479 -11.57 -1.88 6.93
N LEU A 480 -12.24 -1.09 6.08
CA LEU A 480 -13.34 -1.59 5.25
C LEU A 480 -12.88 -2.68 4.26
N PRO A 481 -11.88 -2.44 3.38
CA PRO A 481 -11.45 -3.45 2.42
C PRO A 481 -10.86 -4.69 3.09
N LEU A 482 -10.09 -4.54 4.18
CA LEU A 482 -9.54 -5.69 4.90
C LEU A 482 -10.61 -6.47 5.69
N THR A 483 -11.66 -5.80 6.17
CA THR A 483 -12.81 -6.51 6.77
C THR A 483 -13.51 -7.34 5.70
N ALA A 484 -13.72 -6.80 4.49
CA ALA A 484 -14.32 -7.54 3.39
C ALA A 484 -13.50 -8.77 2.98
N LEU A 485 -12.18 -8.61 2.81
CA LEU A 485 -11.27 -9.74 2.58
C LEU A 485 -11.34 -10.75 3.74
N GLY A 486 -11.37 -10.22 4.97
CA GLY A 486 -11.40 -11.01 6.18
C GLY A 486 -12.63 -11.92 6.27
N ILE A 487 -13.79 -11.42 5.81
CA ILE A 487 -15.04 -12.16 5.74
C ILE A 487 -14.91 -13.33 4.76
N VAL A 488 -14.35 -13.11 3.58
CA VAL A 488 -14.16 -14.18 2.59
C VAL A 488 -13.23 -15.26 3.13
N LEU A 489 -12.11 -14.88 3.75
CA LEU A 489 -11.20 -15.80 4.44
C LEU A 489 -11.91 -16.61 5.53
N GLY A 490 -12.74 -15.96 6.36
CA GLY A 490 -13.51 -16.61 7.42
C GLY A 490 -14.59 -17.56 6.88
N VAL A 491 -15.26 -17.19 5.79
CA VAL A 491 -16.19 -18.07 5.07
C VAL A 491 -15.42 -19.28 4.53
N VAL A 492 -14.36 -19.10 3.75
CA VAL A 492 -13.55 -20.19 3.20
C VAL A 492 -13.05 -21.14 4.29
N TYR A 493 -12.53 -20.61 5.40
CA TYR A 493 -12.10 -21.45 6.51
C TYR A 493 -13.25 -22.22 7.16
N SER A 494 -14.37 -21.56 7.45
CA SER A 494 -15.51 -22.21 8.12
C SER A 494 -16.15 -23.31 7.27
N ARG A 495 -16.18 -23.14 5.94
CA ARG A 495 -16.69 -24.14 4.99
C ARG A 495 -15.73 -25.32 4.80
N THR A 496 -14.42 -25.06 4.76
CA THR A 496 -13.42 -26.10 4.48
C THR A 496 -12.93 -26.84 5.71
N ARG A 497 -12.92 -26.20 6.89
CA ARG A 497 -12.24 -26.69 8.10
C ARG A 497 -10.78 -27.07 7.83
N ASN A 498 -10.12 -26.30 6.96
CA ASN A 498 -8.74 -26.54 6.56
C ASN A 498 -8.00 -25.20 6.44
N LEU A 499 -6.92 -25.01 7.19
CA LEU A 499 -6.17 -23.75 7.21
C LEU A 499 -5.40 -23.48 5.92
N LEU A 500 -5.09 -24.51 5.12
CA LEU A 500 -4.39 -24.32 3.85
C LEU A 500 -5.20 -23.47 2.86
N ALA A 501 -6.53 -23.58 2.87
CA ALA A 501 -7.40 -22.84 1.96
C ALA A 501 -7.37 -21.31 2.19
N PRO A 502 -7.64 -20.78 3.41
CA PRO A 502 -7.52 -19.35 3.66
C PRO A 502 -6.06 -18.86 3.61
N MET A 503 -5.06 -19.68 3.99
CA MET A 503 -3.64 -19.32 3.83
C MET A 503 -3.29 -19.06 2.37
N LEU A 504 -3.70 -19.96 1.46
CA LEU A 504 -3.49 -19.76 0.03
C LEU A 504 -4.21 -18.53 -0.49
N LEU A 505 -5.49 -18.33 -0.12
CA LEU A 505 -6.26 -17.15 -0.52
C LEU A 505 -5.54 -15.87 -0.10
N HIS A 506 -5.16 -15.77 1.16
CA HIS A 506 -4.49 -14.60 1.72
C HIS A 506 -3.11 -14.38 1.05
N SER A 507 -2.32 -15.44 0.87
CA SER A 507 -1.07 -15.36 0.11
C SER A 507 -1.28 -14.87 -1.32
N LEU A 508 -2.27 -15.39 -2.05
CA LEU A 508 -2.60 -14.94 -3.41
C LEU A 508 -3.05 -13.48 -3.44
N TRP A 509 -3.82 -13.04 -2.44
CA TRP A 509 -4.23 -11.64 -2.29
C TRP A 509 -3.03 -10.72 -2.15
N ASN A 510 -2.13 -11.05 -1.22
CA ASN A 510 -0.93 -10.25 -0.95
C ASN A 510 0.04 -10.31 -2.14
N SER A 511 0.25 -11.48 -2.74
CA SER A 511 1.08 -11.64 -3.94
C SER A 511 0.55 -10.84 -5.12
N GLY A 512 -0.76 -10.87 -5.40
CA GLY A 512 -1.37 -10.11 -6.49
C GLY A 512 -1.22 -8.60 -6.30
N THR A 513 -1.40 -8.12 -5.07
CA THR A 513 -1.18 -6.71 -4.71
C THR A 513 0.29 -6.33 -4.94
N LEU A 514 1.23 -7.09 -4.38
CA LEU A 514 2.67 -6.81 -4.51
C LEU A 514 3.18 -6.92 -5.94
N LEU A 515 2.70 -7.89 -6.71
CA LEU A 515 3.07 -8.05 -8.12
C LEU A 515 2.60 -6.84 -8.93
N SER A 516 1.37 -6.37 -8.70
CA SER A 516 0.86 -5.16 -9.34
C SER A 516 1.75 -3.96 -9.01
N LEU A 517 2.13 -3.79 -7.74
CA LEU A 517 3.03 -2.72 -7.30
C LEU A 517 4.43 -2.83 -7.93
N PHE A 518 4.99 -4.03 -8.02
CA PHE A 518 6.30 -4.26 -8.64
C PHE A 518 6.29 -3.92 -10.14
N LEU A 519 5.25 -4.36 -10.86
CA LEU A 519 5.10 -4.05 -12.28
C LEU A 519 4.94 -2.53 -12.51
N LEU A 520 4.29 -1.83 -11.58
CA LEU A 520 4.15 -0.36 -11.60
C LEU A 520 5.48 0.36 -11.28
N GLY A 521 6.18 -0.06 -10.23
CA GLY A 521 7.42 0.58 -9.75
C GLY A 521 8.63 0.36 -10.67
N ASN A 522 8.68 -0.74 -11.42
CA ASN A 522 9.76 -1.05 -12.37
C ASN A 522 9.54 -0.38 -13.76
N SER A 523 8.84 0.76 -13.82
CA SER A 523 8.50 1.47 -15.06
C SER A 523 9.64 2.33 -15.63
N THR A 524 10.78 2.42 -14.93
CA THR A 524 11.84 3.39 -15.21
C THR A 524 13.06 2.82 -15.93
N ASN A 525 13.06 1.54 -16.35
CA ASN A 525 14.16 0.91 -17.09
C ASN A 525 13.70 0.25 -18.39
#